data_AF-A0A6J5VXX2-F1
#
_entry.id   AF-A0A6J5VXX2-F1
#
_cell.length_a   1.000
_cell.length_b   1.000
_cell.length_c   1.000
_cell.angle_alpha   90.00
_cell.angle_beta   90.00
_cell.angle_gamma   90.00
#
_symmetry.space_group_name_H-M   'P 1'
#
loop_
_entity.id
_entity.type
_entity.pdbx_description
1 polymer ?
#
loop_
_entity_poly.entity_id
_entity_poly.type
_entity_poly.pdbx_seq_one_letter_code
_entity_poly.pdbx_strand_id
1 'polypeptide(L)'
;MENDEAQPYIEAQVHEQQDGSHSHVVITLTDPELFDCPICSEPLTIPVYQCDQNGHIACSSCRTKINDKCPFCSGSIGFNRCRAIEKALESITTSCQNTQYGCKESLTFNKKAKQLYQHFSSSHVNSATQFEYYVIFHVSLNADDNFLVLQEKKGGTLFILKRHHVADLGNAVTISCIQPGFRGRFFHELDVKSEENFLRLESFTKSTPSRQVIDDRPPKTGFLLIPFDFISSGGQLKMEICIWPEGASPFTPQK
;
A
#
# COMPACT_ATOMS: atom_id res chain seq x y z
N MET A 1 -23.28 -24.72 -38.57
CA MET A 1 -22.31 -23.79 -39.16
C MET A 1 -22.03 -22.78 -38.09
N GLU A 2 -21.05 -23.12 -37.26
CA GLU A 2 -20.60 -22.33 -36.13
C GLU A 2 -19.73 -21.18 -36.64
N ASN A 3 -19.93 -20.00 -36.07
CA ASN A 3 -19.14 -18.80 -36.33
C ASN A 3 -17.86 -18.89 -35.49
N ASP A 4 -16.70 -18.99 -36.15
CA ASP A 4 -15.38 -18.79 -35.54
C ASP A 4 -15.13 -17.28 -35.39
N GLU A 5 -15.25 -16.76 -34.16
CA GLU A 5 -14.72 -15.45 -33.79
C GLU A 5 -13.22 -15.57 -33.50
N ALA A 6 -12.39 -15.02 -34.39
CA ALA A 6 -10.95 -14.94 -34.20
C ALA A 6 -10.61 -13.95 -33.06
N GLN A 7 -10.01 -14.44 -31.97
CA GLN A 7 -9.41 -13.61 -30.93
C GLN A 7 -8.16 -12.89 -31.46
N PRO A 8 -7.92 -11.61 -31.11
CA PRO A 8 -6.73 -10.90 -31.57
C PRO A 8 -5.49 -11.41 -30.82
N TYR A 9 -4.49 -11.81 -31.61
CA TYR A 9 -3.15 -12.18 -31.15
C TYR A 9 -2.45 -10.93 -30.58
N ILE A 10 -2.03 -10.97 -29.31
CA ILE A 10 -1.27 -9.87 -28.68
C ILE A 10 0.19 -9.97 -29.15
N GLU A 11 0.62 -9.06 -30.02
CA GLU A 11 2.03 -8.93 -30.40
C GLU A 11 2.81 -8.16 -29.31
N ALA A 12 3.79 -8.82 -28.69
CA ALA A 12 4.76 -8.13 -27.85
C ALA A 12 5.72 -7.32 -28.74
N GLN A 13 5.75 -5.99 -28.58
CA GLN A 13 6.66 -5.13 -29.31
C GLN A 13 8.03 -5.06 -28.60
N VAL A 14 9.06 -5.58 -29.26
CA VAL A 14 10.46 -5.55 -28.79
C VAL A 14 11.16 -4.35 -29.42
N HIS A 15 11.79 -3.50 -28.61
CA HIS A 15 12.67 -2.44 -29.10
C HIS A 15 14.10 -2.66 -28.61
N GLU A 16 15.01 -2.84 -29.57
CA GLU A 16 16.44 -3.01 -29.33
C GLU A 16 17.11 -1.63 -29.31
N GLN A 17 17.66 -1.24 -28.16
CA GLN A 17 18.62 -0.15 -28.09
C GLN A 17 20.02 -0.75 -27.92
N GLN A 18 20.90 -0.49 -28.89
CA GLN A 18 22.29 -0.92 -28.86
C GLN A 18 23.12 0.10 -28.07
N ASP A 19 23.54 -0.28 -26.87
CA ASP A 19 24.78 0.23 -26.29
C ASP A 19 25.60 -0.94 -25.72
N GLY A 20 26.89 -0.92 -25.98
CA GLY A 20 27.78 -2.07 -25.87
C GLY A 20 28.16 -2.43 -24.42
N SER A 21 27.47 -3.41 -23.85
CA SER A 21 27.97 -4.47 -22.95
C SER A 21 26.77 -5.06 -22.18
N HIS A 22 26.37 -6.28 -22.52
CA HIS A 22 25.10 -6.95 -22.20
C HIS A 22 23.86 -6.27 -22.82
N SER A 23 23.28 -6.92 -23.84
CA SER A 23 22.00 -6.53 -24.42
C SER A 23 20.90 -6.64 -23.36
N HIS A 24 20.58 -5.53 -22.71
CA HIS A 24 19.46 -5.44 -21.79
C HIS A 24 18.18 -5.31 -22.61
N VAL A 25 17.42 -6.41 -22.71
CA VAL A 25 16.05 -6.36 -23.23
C VAL A 25 15.18 -5.70 -22.17
N VAL A 26 14.69 -4.49 -22.46
CA VAL A 26 13.74 -3.79 -21.60
C VAL A 26 12.34 -4.31 -21.90
N ILE A 27 11.77 -5.07 -20.97
CA ILE A 27 10.38 -5.54 -21.05
C ILE A 27 9.50 -4.58 -20.25
N THR A 28 8.66 -3.81 -20.93
CA THR A 28 7.68 -2.93 -20.29
C THR A 28 6.38 -3.69 -20.08
N LEU A 29 6.06 -3.98 -18.82
CA LEU A 29 4.78 -4.57 -18.44
C LEU A 29 3.77 -3.44 -18.24
N THR A 30 2.83 -3.29 -19.17
CA THR A 30 1.80 -2.24 -19.14
C THR A 30 0.63 -2.59 -18.22
N ASP A 31 0.46 -3.86 -17.88
CA ASP A 31 -0.58 -4.31 -16.96
C ASP A 31 -0.14 -4.14 -15.49
N PRO A 32 -0.78 -3.23 -14.73
CA PRO A 32 -0.48 -3.03 -13.32
C PRO A 32 -0.88 -4.23 -12.43
N GLU A 33 -1.80 -5.08 -12.87
CA GLU A 33 -2.40 -6.17 -12.08
C GLU A 33 -1.74 -7.55 -12.34
N LEU A 34 -0.76 -7.62 -13.25
CA LEU A 34 -0.10 -8.88 -13.66
C LEU A 34 0.49 -9.69 -12.50
N PHE A 35 0.85 -9.01 -11.41
CA PHE A 35 1.44 -9.63 -10.21
C PHE A 35 0.51 -9.57 -9.00
N ASP A 36 -0.80 -9.45 -9.20
CA ASP A 36 -1.77 -9.47 -8.13
C ASP A 36 -2.29 -10.89 -7.88
N CYS A 37 -2.65 -11.16 -6.64
CA CYS A 37 -3.21 -12.44 -6.23
C CYS A 37 -4.63 -12.56 -6.78
N PRO A 38 -4.97 -13.61 -7.58
CA PRO A 38 -6.27 -13.74 -8.21
C PRO A 38 -7.43 -13.97 -7.22
N ILE A 39 -7.13 -14.19 -5.94
CA ILE A 39 -8.12 -14.45 -4.88
C ILE A 39 -8.51 -13.18 -4.14
N CYS A 40 -7.54 -12.31 -3.83
CA CYS A 40 -7.79 -11.09 -3.06
C CYS A 40 -7.55 -9.81 -3.84
N SER A 41 -7.06 -9.89 -5.09
CA SER A 41 -6.69 -8.74 -5.92
C SER A 41 -5.68 -7.80 -5.23
N GLU A 42 -4.78 -8.39 -4.44
CA GLU A 42 -3.69 -7.66 -3.77
C GLU A 42 -2.35 -8.13 -4.34
N PRO A 43 -1.32 -7.28 -4.43
CA PRO A 43 -0.03 -7.67 -4.96
C PRO A 43 0.58 -8.90 -4.28
N LEU A 44 1.12 -9.79 -5.10
CA LEU A 44 1.79 -11.00 -4.65
C LEU A 44 3.04 -10.66 -3.85
N THR A 45 3.22 -11.37 -2.75
CA THR A 45 4.45 -11.33 -1.94
C THR A 45 5.10 -12.70 -1.97
N ILE A 46 6.43 -12.74 -1.93
CA ILE A 46 7.16 -13.99 -1.80
C ILE A 46 7.02 -14.50 -0.36
N PRO A 47 6.68 -15.78 -0.13
CA PRO A 47 6.51 -16.83 -1.13
C PRO A 47 5.15 -16.80 -1.86
N VAL A 48 5.20 -17.10 -3.16
CA VAL A 48 4.02 -17.30 -4.01
C VAL A 48 3.74 -18.78 -4.12
N TYR A 49 2.54 -19.21 -3.74
CA TYR A 49 2.14 -20.62 -3.77
C TYR A 49 1.38 -20.95 -5.04
N GLN A 50 1.43 -22.20 -5.49
CA GLN A 50 0.70 -22.68 -6.66
C GLN A 50 0.05 -24.03 -6.39
N CYS A 51 -1.13 -24.29 -6.95
CA CYS A 51 -1.75 -25.61 -6.85
C CYS A 51 -1.02 -26.68 -7.69
N ASP A 52 -1.05 -27.92 -7.21
CA ASP A 52 -0.38 -29.08 -7.80
C ASP A 52 -0.86 -29.44 -9.22
N GLN A 53 -2.16 -29.32 -9.47
CA GLN A 53 -2.79 -29.81 -10.69
C GLN A 53 -2.77 -28.82 -11.85
N ASN A 54 -2.95 -27.52 -11.57
CA ASN A 54 -3.19 -26.51 -12.60
C ASN A 54 -2.34 -25.23 -12.46
N GLY A 55 -1.43 -25.17 -11.48
CA GLY A 55 -0.51 -24.04 -11.33
C GLY A 55 -1.15 -22.70 -10.93
N HIS A 56 -2.42 -22.67 -10.52
CA HIS A 56 -3.07 -21.45 -10.03
C HIS A 56 -2.34 -20.91 -8.81
N ILE A 57 -2.01 -19.62 -8.84
CA ILE A 57 -1.20 -18.98 -7.82
C ILE A 57 -2.04 -18.37 -6.69
N ALA A 58 -1.44 -18.30 -5.49
CA ALA A 58 -2.03 -17.66 -4.33
C ALA A 58 -0.93 -17.00 -3.46
N CYS A 59 -1.26 -15.86 -2.85
CA CYS A 59 -0.41 -15.27 -1.81
C CYS A 59 -0.48 -16.07 -0.50
N SER A 60 0.52 -15.87 0.38
CA SER A 60 0.60 -16.54 1.68
C SER A 60 -0.69 -16.43 2.52
N SER A 61 -1.25 -15.22 2.61
CA SER A 61 -2.48 -14.97 3.38
C SER A 61 -3.70 -15.68 2.79
N CYS A 62 -3.84 -15.69 1.47
CA CYS A 62 -4.96 -16.37 0.81
C CYS A 62 -4.85 -17.87 0.95
N ARG A 63 -3.65 -18.45 0.78
CA ARG A 63 -3.39 -19.87 1.01
C ARG A 63 -3.92 -20.34 2.37
N THR A 64 -3.57 -19.63 3.45
CA THR A 64 -4.03 -19.98 4.80
C THR A 64 -5.55 -19.82 4.95
N LYS A 65 -6.14 -18.75 4.38
CA LYS A 65 -7.58 -18.49 4.45
C LYS A 65 -8.43 -19.54 3.73
N ILE A 66 -7.96 -20.07 2.60
CA ILE A 66 -8.65 -21.11 1.82
C ILE A 66 -8.27 -22.54 2.24
N ASN A 67 -7.57 -22.69 3.37
CA ASN A 67 -7.17 -23.97 3.94
C ASN A 67 -6.46 -24.90 2.92
N ASP A 68 -5.48 -24.35 2.20
CA ASP A 68 -4.66 -25.05 1.20
C ASP A 68 -5.43 -25.66 0.02
N LYS A 69 -6.70 -25.29 -0.20
CA LYS A 69 -7.51 -25.73 -1.35
C LYS A 69 -7.70 -24.62 -2.36
N CYS A 70 -7.31 -24.87 -3.60
CA CYS A 70 -7.47 -23.92 -4.69
C CYS A 70 -8.97 -23.69 -5.00
N PRO A 71 -9.47 -22.45 -5.02
CA PRO A 71 -10.87 -22.18 -5.33
C PRO A 71 -11.22 -22.40 -6.80
N PHE A 72 -10.22 -22.36 -7.69
CA PHE A 72 -10.43 -22.46 -9.14
C PHE A 72 -10.49 -23.91 -9.64
N CYS A 73 -9.75 -24.82 -9.02
CA CYS A 73 -9.67 -26.20 -9.49
C CYS A 73 -9.79 -27.27 -8.39
N SER A 74 -10.05 -26.86 -7.14
CA SER A 74 -10.10 -27.75 -5.96
C SER A 74 -8.81 -28.53 -5.65
N GLY A 75 -7.73 -28.27 -6.39
CA GLY A 75 -6.41 -28.89 -6.20
C GLY A 75 -5.73 -28.44 -4.92
N SER A 76 -4.76 -29.24 -4.46
CA SER A 76 -3.99 -28.94 -3.25
C SER A 76 -2.93 -27.89 -3.56
N ILE A 77 -2.91 -26.80 -2.79
CA ILE A 77 -1.83 -25.82 -2.84
C ILE A 77 -0.65 -26.33 -2.01
N GLY A 78 -0.95 -26.82 -0.80
CA GLY A 78 0.07 -27.27 0.15
C GLY A 78 1.21 -26.25 0.27
N PHE A 79 2.46 -26.73 0.24
CA PHE A 79 3.66 -25.88 0.31
C PHE A 79 4.34 -25.68 -1.05
N ASN A 80 3.64 -25.95 -2.16
CA ASN A 80 4.22 -25.83 -3.50
C ASN A 80 4.36 -24.36 -3.89
N ARG A 81 5.57 -23.94 -4.30
CA ARG A 81 5.90 -22.53 -4.57
C ARG A 81 6.19 -22.28 -6.04
N CYS A 82 5.66 -21.19 -6.58
CA CYS A 82 5.94 -20.75 -7.94
C CYS A 82 7.26 -19.97 -8.00
N ARG A 83 8.40 -20.68 -8.08
CA ARG A 83 9.74 -20.06 -8.10
C ARG A 83 9.98 -19.12 -9.29
N ALA A 84 9.30 -19.36 -10.41
CA ALA A 84 9.40 -18.50 -11.59
C ALA A 84 8.82 -17.10 -11.31
N ILE A 85 7.60 -17.05 -10.75
CA ILE A 85 6.99 -15.77 -10.34
C ILE A 85 7.77 -15.13 -9.20
N GLU A 86 8.25 -15.90 -8.22
CA GLU A 86 9.14 -15.37 -7.17
C GLU A 86 10.37 -14.66 -7.77
N LYS A 87 11.07 -15.28 -8.73
CA LYS A 87 12.21 -14.65 -9.42
C LYS A 87 11.82 -13.43 -10.24
N ALA A 88 10.66 -13.46 -10.91
CA ALA A 88 10.15 -12.31 -11.63
C ALA A 88 9.92 -11.12 -10.66
N LEU A 89 9.26 -11.38 -9.53
CA LEU A 89 9.05 -10.37 -8.47
C LEU A 89 10.36 -9.83 -7.89
N GLU A 90 11.40 -10.66 -7.78
CA GLU A 90 12.74 -10.23 -7.35
C GLU A 90 13.46 -9.35 -8.37
N SER A 91 13.08 -9.42 -9.66
CA SER A 91 13.74 -8.66 -10.73
C SER A 91 13.11 -7.29 -11.02
N ILE A 92 11.90 -7.04 -10.52
CA ILE A 92 11.20 -5.78 -10.74
C ILE A 92 11.87 -4.70 -9.89
N THR A 93 12.39 -3.64 -10.52
CA THR A 93 12.88 -2.43 -9.85
C THR A 93 12.08 -1.21 -10.27
N THR A 94 11.63 -0.45 -9.27
CA THR A 94 10.94 0.82 -9.44
C THR A 94 11.86 1.95 -9.00
N SER A 95 12.17 2.86 -9.92
CA SER A 95 12.91 4.09 -9.61
C SER A 95 12.08 5.02 -8.73
N CYS A 96 12.73 5.80 -7.86
CA CYS A 96 12.03 6.79 -7.05
C CYS A 96 11.34 7.84 -7.94
N GLN A 97 10.08 8.19 -7.67
CA GLN A 97 9.37 9.23 -8.43
C GLN A 97 10.05 10.61 -8.33
N ASN A 98 10.86 10.82 -7.28
CA ASN A 98 11.65 12.03 -7.09
C ASN A 98 12.96 12.05 -7.91
N THR A 99 13.15 11.17 -8.91
CA THR A 99 14.31 11.21 -9.80
C THR A 99 14.45 12.54 -10.54
N GLN A 100 13.33 13.16 -10.91
CA GLN A 100 13.32 14.51 -11.49
C GLN A 100 13.85 15.59 -10.53
N TYR A 101 13.80 15.34 -9.22
CA TYR A 101 14.34 16.20 -8.17
C TYR A 101 15.72 15.75 -7.67
N GLY A 102 16.39 14.84 -8.38
CA GLY A 102 17.75 14.41 -8.10
C GLY A 102 17.91 13.11 -7.31
N CYS A 103 16.82 12.41 -6.96
CA CYS A 103 16.89 11.13 -6.26
C CYS A 103 17.24 9.97 -7.22
N LYS A 104 18.41 9.36 -7.04
CA LYS A 104 18.92 8.28 -7.92
C LYS A 104 18.63 6.86 -7.41
N GLU A 105 17.88 6.75 -6.32
CA GLU A 105 17.60 5.46 -5.68
C GLU A 105 16.51 4.68 -6.44
N SER A 106 16.64 3.35 -6.43
CA SER A 106 15.67 2.42 -7.01
C SER A 106 15.35 1.30 -6.03
N LEU A 107 14.07 0.94 -5.95
CA LEU A 107 13.56 -0.06 -5.05
C LEU A 107 13.12 -1.29 -5.83
N THR A 108 13.69 -2.43 -5.48
CA THR A 108 13.26 -3.73 -6.00
C THR A 108 11.95 -4.14 -5.33
N PHE A 109 10.98 -4.65 -6.09
CA PHE A 109 9.62 -5.01 -5.67
C PHE A 109 9.60 -5.99 -4.47
N ASN A 110 10.61 -6.85 -4.34
CA ASN A 110 10.74 -7.77 -3.21
C ASN A 110 11.46 -7.20 -1.96
N LYS A 111 12.07 -6.01 -2.04
CA LYS A 111 12.85 -5.48 -0.91
C LYS A 111 11.93 -5.18 0.28
N LYS A 112 12.35 -5.66 1.46
CA LYS A 112 11.64 -5.51 2.74
C LYS A 112 11.25 -4.04 2.97
N ALA A 113 10.07 -3.79 3.55
CA ALA A 113 9.59 -2.47 3.99
C ALA A 113 10.69 -1.59 4.64
N LYS A 114 11.56 -2.23 5.40
CA LYS A 114 12.73 -1.62 6.05
C LYS A 114 13.65 -0.84 5.10
N GLN A 115 13.86 -1.30 3.87
CA GLN A 115 14.72 -0.60 2.90
C GLN A 115 14.04 0.64 2.32
N LEU A 116 12.73 0.57 2.06
CA LEU A 116 11.93 1.75 1.70
C LEU A 116 11.98 2.79 2.83
N TYR A 117 11.76 2.35 4.07
CA TYR A 117 11.80 3.21 5.25
C TYR A 117 13.18 3.85 5.42
N GLN A 118 14.24 3.05 5.31
CA GLN A 118 15.61 3.54 5.41
C GLN A 118 15.96 4.53 4.31
N HIS A 119 15.56 4.27 3.05
CA HIS A 119 15.74 5.19 1.94
C HIS A 119 15.01 6.53 2.21
N PHE A 120 13.74 6.46 2.61
CA PHE A 120 12.97 7.66 2.92
C PHE A 120 13.60 8.45 4.07
N SER A 121 13.99 7.76 5.15
CA SER A 121 14.69 8.39 6.29
C SER A 121 15.99 9.06 5.89
N SER A 122 16.78 8.51 4.96
CA SER A 122 18.08 9.07 4.57
C SER A 122 17.98 10.14 3.49
N SER A 123 17.01 10.01 2.58
CA SER A 123 16.93 10.80 1.34
C SER A 123 15.80 11.83 1.36
N HIS A 124 14.83 11.69 2.27
CA HIS A 124 13.62 12.49 2.36
C HIS A 124 13.31 12.93 3.81
N VAL A 125 14.34 13.32 4.57
CA VAL A 125 14.27 13.66 6.01
C VAL A 125 13.17 14.68 6.34
N ASN A 126 12.97 15.67 5.47
CA ASN A 126 12.03 16.78 5.68
C ASN A 126 10.65 16.55 5.02
N SER A 127 10.42 15.38 4.44
CA SER A 127 9.18 15.08 3.69
C SER A 127 8.11 14.37 4.52
N ALA A 128 8.35 14.14 5.82
CA ALA A 128 7.39 13.51 6.71
C ALA A 128 7.38 14.14 8.12
N THR A 129 6.19 14.12 8.73
CA THR A 129 6.03 14.44 10.15
C THR A 129 6.49 13.26 11.01
N GLN A 130 7.44 13.51 11.91
CA GLN A 130 7.99 12.48 12.78
C GLN A 130 7.09 12.22 13.99
N PHE A 131 6.87 10.95 14.34
CA PHE A 131 6.11 10.55 15.53
C PHE A 131 6.73 9.36 16.25
N GLU A 132 6.24 9.07 17.45
CA GLU A 132 6.62 7.89 18.24
C GLU A 132 5.37 7.08 18.60
N TYR A 133 5.48 5.76 18.57
CA TYR A 133 4.37 4.89 18.97
C TYR A 133 3.91 5.17 20.41
N TYR A 134 2.62 4.96 20.68
CA TYR A 134 1.97 5.18 21.97
C TYR A 134 1.92 6.64 22.45
N VAL A 135 2.41 7.58 21.65
CA VAL A 135 2.41 9.01 21.98
C VAL A 135 1.44 9.73 21.07
N ILE A 136 0.56 10.55 21.65
CA ILE A 136 -0.31 11.44 20.89
C ILE A 136 0.55 12.53 20.26
N PHE A 137 0.42 12.72 18.94
CA PHE A 137 1.07 13.78 18.20
C PHE A 137 0.04 14.58 17.41
N HIS A 138 0.39 15.83 17.12
CA HIS A 138 -0.52 16.78 16.48
C HIS A 138 -0.11 16.97 15.02
N VAL A 139 -1.10 17.00 14.13
CA VAL A 139 -0.91 17.27 12.71
C VAL A 139 -1.95 18.27 12.22
N SER A 140 -1.62 18.97 11.13
CA SER A 140 -2.53 19.90 10.47
C SER A 140 -2.45 19.74 8.96
N LEU A 141 -3.60 19.69 8.30
CA LEU A 141 -3.71 19.79 6.84
C LEU A 141 -4.24 21.18 6.49
N ASN A 142 -3.57 21.88 5.57
CA ASN A 142 -4.09 23.13 5.01
C ASN A 142 -5.17 22.83 3.95
N ALA A 143 -5.87 23.87 3.50
CA ALA A 143 -6.93 23.75 2.49
C ALA A 143 -6.49 23.01 1.22
N ASP A 144 -5.24 23.14 0.79
CA ASP A 144 -4.73 22.51 -0.44
C ASP A 144 -4.05 21.15 -0.21
N ASP A 145 -3.80 20.75 1.05
CA ASP A 145 -3.06 19.53 1.37
C ASP A 145 -3.95 18.29 1.30
N ASN A 146 -3.76 17.44 0.28
CA ASN A 146 -4.53 16.20 0.13
C ASN A 146 -3.98 15.02 0.96
N PHE A 147 -2.73 15.10 1.40
CA PHE A 147 -2.14 14.07 2.24
C PHE A 147 -0.97 14.61 3.07
N LEU A 148 -0.62 13.86 4.12
CA LEU A 148 0.59 14.05 4.92
C LEU A 148 1.27 12.69 5.11
N VAL A 149 2.60 12.67 4.95
CA VAL A 149 3.41 11.48 5.28
C VAL A 149 3.82 11.57 6.74
N LEU A 150 3.61 10.48 7.48
CA LEU A 150 4.00 10.33 8.87
C LEU A 150 5.11 9.27 8.96
N GLN A 151 6.13 9.52 9.76
CA GLN A 151 7.26 8.61 9.91
C GLN A 151 7.54 8.32 11.40
N GLU A 152 7.63 7.05 11.74
CA GLU A 152 7.99 6.64 13.10
C GLU A 152 9.51 6.75 13.33
N LYS A 153 9.92 7.40 14.43
CA LYS A 153 11.32 7.81 14.65
C LYS A 153 12.33 6.67 14.79
N LYS A 154 11.94 5.49 15.33
CA LYS A 154 12.91 4.41 15.65
C LYS A 154 13.05 3.39 14.52
N GLY A 155 11.92 2.88 14.04
CA GLY A 155 11.81 1.86 12.99
C GLY A 155 11.62 2.42 11.60
N GLY A 156 11.33 3.73 11.46
CA GLY A 156 11.18 4.41 10.18
C GLY A 156 9.86 4.09 9.45
N THR A 157 8.92 3.42 10.12
CA THR A 157 7.66 2.98 9.51
C THR A 157 6.88 4.18 8.99
N LEU A 158 6.40 4.09 7.74
CA LEU A 158 5.74 5.18 7.05
C LEU A 158 4.23 4.98 7.03
N PHE A 159 3.51 6.06 7.26
CA PHE A 159 2.06 6.13 7.15
C PHE A 159 1.64 7.31 6.28
N ILE A 160 0.47 7.21 5.66
CA ILE A 160 -0.14 8.30 4.91
C ILE A 160 -1.46 8.64 5.60
N LEU A 161 -1.56 9.89 6.06
CA LEU A 161 -2.82 10.52 6.39
C LEU A 161 -3.37 11.14 5.10
N LYS A 162 -4.46 10.61 4.56
CA LYS A 162 -5.06 11.10 3.31
C LYS A 162 -6.41 11.77 3.59
N ARG A 163 -6.61 12.93 2.97
CA ARG A 163 -7.88 13.65 2.94
C ARG A 163 -8.60 13.37 1.63
N HIS A 164 -9.85 12.97 1.74
CA HIS A 164 -10.78 12.81 0.63
C HIS A 164 -11.86 13.86 0.78
N HIS A 165 -11.94 14.77 -0.18
CA HIS A 165 -13.00 15.78 -0.19
C HIS A 165 -14.34 15.10 -0.48
N VAL A 166 -15.34 15.34 0.37
CA VAL A 166 -16.71 14.85 0.20
C VAL A 166 -17.61 16.05 0.04
N ALA A 167 -18.14 16.23 -1.18
CA ALA A 167 -19.00 17.35 -1.53
C ALA A 167 -20.12 17.52 -0.51
N ASP A 168 -20.37 18.76 -0.12
CA ASP A 168 -21.43 19.21 0.81
C ASP A 168 -21.36 18.66 2.24
N LEU A 169 -20.42 17.75 2.54
CA LEU A 169 -20.30 17.12 3.86
C LEU A 169 -19.02 17.49 4.59
N GLY A 170 -17.87 17.53 3.91
CA GLY A 170 -16.59 17.85 4.54
C GLY A 170 -15.44 16.99 4.04
N ASN A 171 -14.67 16.44 4.97
CA ASN A 171 -13.41 15.76 4.71
C ASN A 171 -13.42 14.36 5.31
N ALA A 172 -13.37 13.33 4.47
CA ALA A 172 -13.13 11.97 4.91
C ALA A 172 -11.61 11.75 5.05
N VAL A 173 -11.15 11.47 6.26
CA VAL A 173 -9.72 11.30 6.57
C VAL A 173 -9.41 9.83 6.86
N THR A 174 -8.30 9.34 6.32
CA THR A 174 -7.83 7.96 6.47
C THR A 174 -6.36 7.90 6.88
N ILE A 175 -5.99 6.88 7.65
CA ILE A 175 -4.59 6.54 7.95
C ILE A 175 -4.27 5.17 7.37
N SER A 176 -3.28 5.13 6.48
CA SER A 176 -2.79 3.89 5.85
C SER A 176 -1.30 3.69 6.11
N CYS A 177 -0.86 2.45 6.21
CA CYS A 177 0.56 2.12 6.38
C CYS A 177 1.17 1.81 5.01
N ILE A 178 2.32 2.43 4.69
CA ILE A 178 3.05 2.17 3.45
C ILE A 178 3.88 0.90 3.67
N GLN A 179 3.49 -0.21 3.06
CA GLN A 179 4.24 -1.46 3.16
C GLN A 179 4.21 -2.25 1.86
N PRO A 180 5.36 -2.81 1.40
CA PRO A 180 5.45 -3.63 0.18
C PRO A 180 4.87 -5.05 0.35
N GLY A 181 3.73 -5.18 1.03
CA GLY A 181 3.05 -6.46 1.27
C GLY A 181 2.22 -6.48 2.54
N PHE A 182 1.39 -7.52 2.71
CA PHE A 182 0.60 -7.73 3.92
C PHE A 182 1.52 -8.11 5.11
N ARG A 183 2.03 -7.10 5.82
CA ARG A 183 2.45 -7.25 7.22
C ARG A 183 1.40 -6.58 8.12
N GLY A 184 1.43 -6.91 9.41
CA GLY A 184 0.28 -6.73 10.28
C GLY A 184 -0.23 -5.30 10.37
N ARG A 185 -1.45 -5.20 10.88
CA ARG A 185 -2.19 -3.94 10.95
C ARG A 185 -1.76 -3.17 12.18
N PHE A 186 -1.72 -1.85 12.05
CA PHE A 186 -1.43 -0.94 13.14
C PHE A 186 -2.75 -0.36 13.64
N PHE A 187 -2.96 -0.39 14.94
CA PHE A 187 -4.09 0.30 15.53
C PHE A 187 -3.78 1.80 15.61
N HIS A 188 -4.77 2.63 15.34
CA HIS A 188 -4.65 4.07 15.47
C HIS A 188 -5.94 4.67 16.05
N GLU A 189 -5.74 5.81 16.71
CA GLU A 189 -6.77 6.70 17.19
C GLU A 189 -6.57 8.05 16.50
N LEU A 190 -7.63 8.58 15.91
CA LEU A 190 -7.68 9.87 15.24
C LEU A 190 -8.76 10.72 15.88
N ASP A 191 -8.34 11.84 16.45
CA ASP A 191 -9.17 12.78 17.18
C ASP A 191 -9.22 14.13 16.51
N VAL A 192 -10.41 14.72 16.48
CA VAL A 192 -10.66 16.06 15.94
C VAL A 192 -11.60 16.79 16.88
N LYS A 193 -11.25 18.03 17.20
CA LYS A 193 -12.01 18.87 18.14
C LYS A 193 -12.36 20.19 17.47
N SER A 194 -13.60 20.63 17.64
CA SER A 194 -14.06 22.01 17.42
C SER A 194 -14.42 22.63 18.77
N GLU A 195 -15.00 23.84 18.78
CA GLU A 195 -15.39 24.51 20.02
C GLU A 195 -16.44 23.71 20.82
N GLU A 196 -17.37 23.04 20.13
CA GLU A 196 -18.50 22.35 20.76
C GLU A 196 -18.52 20.84 20.51
N ASN A 197 -17.81 20.37 19.47
CA ASN A 197 -17.91 18.99 19.01
C ASN A 197 -16.57 18.27 19.07
N PHE A 198 -16.64 16.97 19.34
CA PHE A 198 -15.50 16.06 19.37
C PHE A 198 -15.80 14.83 18.51
N LEU A 199 -14.88 14.48 17.63
CA LEU A 199 -14.95 13.28 16.79
C LEU A 199 -13.72 12.41 17.06
N ARG A 200 -13.95 11.11 17.19
CA ARG A 200 -12.91 10.09 17.36
C ARG A 200 -13.14 8.92 16.42
N LEU A 201 -12.06 8.49 15.76
CA LEU A 201 -12.00 7.23 15.04
C LEU A 201 -10.93 6.34 15.66
N GLU A 202 -11.34 5.12 16.01
CA GLU A 202 -10.46 4.05 16.41
C GLU A 202 -10.49 2.96 15.33
N SER A 203 -9.36 2.65 14.72
CA SER A 203 -9.33 1.68 13.63
C SER A 203 -7.96 1.03 13.41
N PHE A 204 -7.95 0.07 12.50
CA PHE A 204 -6.73 -0.56 12.02
C PHE A 204 -6.36 -0.02 10.64
N THR A 205 -5.07 0.23 10.44
CA THR A 205 -4.57 0.67 9.14
C THR A 205 -4.83 -0.38 8.07
N LYS A 206 -5.14 0.11 6.87
CA LYS A 206 -5.12 -0.70 5.65
C LYS A 206 -3.71 -0.59 5.04
N SER A 207 -3.27 -1.68 4.41
CA SER A 207 -2.07 -1.65 3.58
C SER A 207 -2.46 -1.01 2.27
N THR A 208 -1.73 0.01 1.83
CA THR A 208 -1.84 0.53 0.47
C THR A 208 -0.72 -0.10 -0.33
N PRO A 209 -1.01 -1.06 -1.23
CA PRO A 209 0.00 -1.48 -2.17
C PRO A 209 0.34 -0.28 -3.06
N SER A 210 1.62 -0.05 -3.30
CA SER A 210 2.16 1.15 -3.99
C SER A 210 1.69 1.35 -5.44
N ARG A 211 0.66 0.63 -5.91
CA ARG A 211 0.27 0.49 -7.31
C ARG A 211 -1.20 0.75 -7.62
N GLN A 212 -2.07 0.96 -6.62
CA GLN A 212 -3.46 1.31 -6.90
C GLN A 212 -3.54 2.72 -7.50
N VAL A 213 -4.20 2.81 -8.67
CA VAL A 213 -4.71 4.06 -9.24
C VAL A 213 -5.36 4.84 -8.11
N ILE A 214 -4.97 6.10 -7.96
CA ILE A 214 -5.40 6.97 -6.88
C ILE A 214 -6.91 7.22 -7.07
N ASP A 215 -7.76 6.29 -6.64
CA ASP A 215 -9.17 6.57 -6.43
C ASP A 215 -9.22 7.57 -5.26
N ASP A 216 -9.55 8.81 -5.59
CA ASP A 216 -9.69 9.88 -4.59
C ASP A 216 -10.99 9.76 -3.79
N ARG A 217 -11.82 8.76 -4.06
CA ARG A 217 -12.97 8.46 -3.20
C ARG A 217 -12.50 7.88 -1.87
N PRO A 218 -13.20 8.23 -0.77
CA PRO A 218 -12.92 7.62 0.52
C PRO A 218 -13.22 6.11 0.49
N PRO A 219 -12.48 5.30 1.26
CA PRO A 219 -12.73 3.87 1.36
C PRO A 219 -14.09 3.60 2.00
N LYS A 220 -14.65 2.40 1.78
CA LYS A 220 -15.95 2.02 2.38
C LYS A 220 -15.97 2.02 3.92
N THR A 221 -14.81 1.85 4.56
CA THR A 221 -14.67 1.75 6.03
C THR A 221 -13.30 2.23 6.49
N GLY A 222 -13.17 2.57 7.77
CA GLY A 222 -11.90 2.97 8.39
C GLY A 222 -11.48 4.39 8.04
N PHE A 223 -12.47 5.28 7.90
CA PHE A 223 -12.29 6.72 7.70
C PHE A 223 -13.12 7.48 8.72
N LEU A 224 -12.73 8.72 9.01
CA LEU A 224 -13.51 9.66 9.81
C LEU A 224 -14.02 10.76 8.88
N LEU A 225 -15.34 10.94 8.80
CA LEU A 225 -15.93 12.08 8.11
C LEU A 225 -15.94 13.27 9.07
N ILE A 226 -15.17 14.29 8.72
CA ILE A 226 -15.01 15.51 9.50
C ILE A 226 -15.76 16.63 8.77
N PRO A 227 -16.85 17.16 9.34
CA PRO A 227 -17.60 18.22 8.68
C PRO A 227 -16.82 19.54 8.59
N PHE A 228 -17.24 20.43 7.69
CA PHE A 228 -16.52 21.67 7.38
C PHE A 228 -16.38 22.64 8.57
N ASP A 229 -17.27 22.54 9.55
CA ASP A 229 -17.25 23.34 10.79
C ASP A 229 -16.07 23.03 11.73
N PHE A 230 -15.38 21.90 11.52
CA PHE A 230 -14.12 21.59 12.22
C PHE A 230 -12.88 22.26 11.60
N ILE A 231 -13.02 22.90 10.44
CA ILE A 231 -11.90 23.65 9.83
C ILE A 231 -11.76 24.96 10.60
N SER A 232 -10.56 25.18 11.16
CA SER A 232 -10.28 26.43 11.86
C SER A 232 -10.39 27.64 10.94
N SER A 233 -10.58 28.84 11.50
CA SER A 233 -10.65 30.10 10.75
C SER A 233 -9.43 30.36 9.85
N GLY A 234 -8.29 29.74 10.12
CA GLY A 234 -7.09 29.76 9.28
C GLY A 234 -7.09 28.73 8.13
N GLY A 235 -8.20 28.05 7.85
CA GLY A 235 -8.30 27.04 6.79
C GLY A 235 -7.59 25.72 7.10
N GLN A 236 -7.18 25.52 8.36
CA GLN A 236 -6.47 24.31 8.78
C GLN A 236 -7.40 23.33 9.47
N LEU A 237 -7.30 22.07 9.05
CA LEU A 237 -7.87 20.93 9.75
C LEU A 237 -6.80 20.38 10.71
N LYS A 238 -7.01 20.54 12.02
CA LYS A 238 -6.09 20.09 13.07
C LYS A 238 -6.57 18.77 13.66
N MET A 239 -5.64 17.84 13.86
CA MET A 239 -5.93 16.49 14.31
C MET A 239 -4.91 16.05 15.36
N GLU A 240 -5.36 15.26 16.33
CA GLU A 240 -4.53 14.52 17.28
C GLU A 240 -4.53 13.05 16.85
N ILE A 241 -3.35 12.43 16.77
CA ILE A 241 -3.21 11.04 16.31
C ILE A 241 -2.36 10.27 17.31
N CYS A 242 -2.76 9.04 17.62
CA CYS A 242 -1.92 8.06 18.30
C CYS A 242 -1.87 6.78 17.47
N ILE A 243 -0.68 6.18 17.32
CA ILE A 243 -0.48 4.93 16.58
C ILE A 243 0.21 3.92 17.48
N TRP A 244 -0.25 2.68 17.44
CA TRP A 244 0.31 1.55 18.16
C TRP A 244 1.08 0.64 17.19
N PRO A 245 2.18 0.01 17.62
CA PRO A 245 2.95 -0.89 16.78
C PRO A 245 2.15 -2.15 16.47
N GLU A 246 2.61 -2.90 15.46
CA GLU A 246 1.98 -4.14 15.02
C GLU A 246 1.75 -5.11 16.19
N GLY A 247 0.51 -5.62 16.30
CA GLY A 247 0.12 -6.57 17.34
C GLY A 247 -0.16 -5.95 18.71
N ALA A 248 0.05 -4.64 18.88
CA ALA A 248 -0.39 -3.89 20.05
C ALA A 248 -1.67 -3.11 19.72
N SER A 249 -2.62 -3.16 20.65
CA SER A 249 -3.80 -2.30 20.65
C SER A 249 -4.24 -2.04 22.09
N PRO A 250 -4.99 -0.97 22.38
CA PRO A 250 -5.58 -0.78 23.70
C PRO A 250 -6.54 -1.91 24.10
N PHE A 251 -6.99 -2.74 23.15
CA PHE A 251 -7.88 -3.88 23.37
C PHE A 251 -7.15 -5.22 23.57
N THR A 252 -5.84 -5.30 23.35
CA THR A 252 -5.08 -6.53 23.60
C THR A 252 -4.77 -6.64 25.09
N PRO A 253 -5.22 -7.71 25.79
CA PRO A 253 -4.94 -7.86 27.21
C PRO A 253 -3.43 -7.98 27.44
N GLN A 254 -2.90 -7.18 28.37
CA GLN A 254 -1.53 -7.33 28.85
C GLN A 254 -1.44 -8.67 29.60
N LYS A 255 -0.58 -9.57 29.12
CA LYS A 255 -0.24 -10.81 29.83
C LYS A 255 0.77 -10.56 30.93
#